data_AF-A0A8J7Z7C8-F1
#
_entry.id   AF-A0A8J7Z7C8-F1
#
_cell.length_a   1.000
_cell.length_b   1.000
_cell.length_c   1.000
_cell.angle_alpha   90.00
_cell.angle_beta   90.00
_cell.angle_gamma   90.00
#
_symmetry.space_group_name_H-M   'P 1'
#
loop_
_entity.id
_entity.type
_entity.pdbx_description
1 polymer ?
#
loop_
_entity_poly.entity_id
_entity_poly.type
_entity_poly.pdbx_seq_one_letter_code
_entity_poly.pdbx_strand_id
1 'polypeptide(L)'
;MALTKSKTRNQIYELIYDRPAITQSEIKKNVEISQSTIAYHLIILEQLKLIYIKKKGRKRFYFPFDDISMNLDEKNHKEIIKQ
;
A
#
# COMPACT_ATOMS: atom_id res chain seq x y z
N MET A 1 5.41 16.10 4.79
CA MET A 1 6.64 15.70 5.54
C MET A 1 7.45 14.76 4.64
N ALA A 2 8.71 15.05 4.34
CA ALA A 2 9.47 14.27 3.35
C ALA A 2 10.02 12.97 3.97
N LEU A 3 9.23 11.91 3.96
CA LEU A 3 9.63 10.59 4.48
C LEU A 3 10.68 9.90 3.60
N THR A 4 10.84 10.34 2.34
CA THR A 4 11.72 9.67 1.39
C THR A 4 12.40 10.61 0.40
N LYS A 5 13.56 10.19 -0.17
CA LYS A 5 14.36 10.95 -1.16
C LYS A 5 13.67 11.27 -2.51
N SER A 6 12.42 10.86 -2.73
CA SER A 6 11.72 11.02 -4.01
C SER A 6 10.40 11.77 -3.81
N LYS A 7 10.25 12.89 -4.53
CA LYS A 7 9.01 13.69 -4.54
C LYS A 7 7.81 12.83 -4.95
N THR A 8 7.98 12.04 -6.01
CA THR A 8 6.95 11.12 -6.53
C THR A 8 6.50 10.09 -5.51
N ARG A 9 7.45 9.48 -4.78
CA ARG A 9 7.11 8.50 -3.73
C ARG A 9 6.35 9.12 -2.57
N ASN A 10 6.73 10.34 -2.17
CA ASN A 10 6.00 11.07 -1.13
C ASN A 10 4.57 11.40 -1.59
N GLN A 11 4.38 11.81 -2.83
CA GLN A 11 3.03 12.05 -3.39
C GLN A 11 2.17 10.77 -3.42
N ILE A 12 2.75 9.62 -3.80
CA ILE A 12 2.03 8.34 -3.78
C ILE A 12 1.66 7.96 -2.35
N TYR A 13 2.59 8.15 -1.39
CA TYR A 13 2.34 7.86 0.01
C TYR A 13 1.23 8.74 0.60
N GLU A 14 1.30 10.06 0.40
CA GLU A 14 0.27 11.01 0.86
C GLU A 14 -1.09 10.65 0.26
N LEU A 15 -1.16 10.28 -1.03
CA LEU A 15 -2.41 9.85 -1.65
C LEU A 15 -3.00 8.58 -1.03
N ILE A 16 -2.15 7.61 -0.64
CA ILE A 16 -2.60 6.38 0.05
C ILE A 16 -3.05 6.70 1.48
N TYR A 17 -2.38 7.65 2.13
CA TYR A 17 -2.74 8.15 3.46
C TYR A 17 -4.11 8.83 3.46
N ASP A 18 -4.33 9.74 2.52
CA ASP A 18 -5.59 10.48 2.39
C ASP A 18 -6.74 9.60 1.90
N ARG A 19 -6.42 8.56 1.11
CA ARG A 19 -7.41 7.65 0.52
C ARG A 19 -6.97 6.19 0.70
N PRO A 20 -7.19 5.59 1.88
CA PRO A 20 -6.94 4.18 2.10
C PRO A 20 -7.80 3.30 1.18
N ALA A 21 -7.35 2.07 0.93
CA ALA A 21 -7.97 1.17 -0.04
C ALA A 21 -7.94 1.70 -1.49
N ILE A 22 -6.97 2.54 -1.85
CA ILE A 22 -6.79 2.98 -3.23
C ILE A 22 -6.13 1.89 -4.06
N THR A 23 -6.47 1.80 -5.35
CA THR A 23 -5.83 0.89 -6.30
C THR A 23 -4.74 1.57 -7.11
N GLN A 24 -3.83 0.80 -7.71
CA GLN A 24 -2.78 1.34 -8.57
C GLN A 24 -3.33 2.14 -9.77
N SER A 25 -4.46 1.70 -10.33
CA SER A 25 -5.14 2.41 -11.42
C SER A 25 -5.68 3.77 -10.98
N GLU A 26 -6.17 3.88 -9.73
CA GLU A 26 -6.62 5.14 -9.17
C GLU A 26 -5.43 6.06 -8.83
N ILE A 27 -4.33 5.51 -8.31
CA ILE A 27 -3.08 6.25 -8.13
C ILE A 27 -2.67 6.87 -9.47
N LYS A 28 -2.61 6.08 -10.56
CA LYS A 28 -2.27 6.57 -11.90
C LYS A 28 -3.17 7.73 -12.38
N LYS A 29 -4.45 7.76 -12.00
CA LYS A 29 -5.35 8.85 -12.38
C LYS A 29 -5.04 10.17 -11.65
N ASN A 30 -4.36 10.11 -10.50
CA ASN A 30 -4.05 11.27 -9.67
C ASN A 30 -2.58 11.72 -9.80
N VAL A 31 -1.73 10.96 -10.47
CA VAL A 31 -0.32 11.31 -10.71
C VAL A 31 0.09 11.00 -12.15
N GLU A 32 0.70 11.98 -12.83
CA GLU A 32 1.15 11.90 -14.23
C GLU A 32 2.44 11.09 -14.40
N ILE A 33 2.40 9.81 -14.02
CA ILE A 33 3.56 8.90 -14.05
C ILE A 33 3.16 7.52 -14.59
N SER A 34 4.14 6.81 -15.14
CA SER A 34 3.92 5.47 -15.71
C SER A 34 3.51 4.45 -14.65
N GLN A 35 2.76 3.41 -15.05
CA GLN A 35 2.38 2.31 -14.14
C GLN A 35 3.59 1.59 -13.55
N SER A 36 4.65 1.38 -14.36
CA SER A 36 5.89 0.74 -13.92
C SER A 36 6.61 1.57 -12.84
N THR A 37 6.63 2.90 -13.00
CA THR A 37 7.19 3.82 -12.01
C THR A 37 6.39 3.81 -10.71
N ILE A 38 5.04 3.80 -10.81
CA ILE A 38 4.17 3.66 -9.64
C ILE A 38 4.45 2.33 -8.92
N ALA A 39 4.53 1.22 -9.66
CA ALA A 39 4.79 -0.10 -9.10
C ALA A 39 6.10 -0.13 -8.30
N TYR A 40 7.18 0.44 -8.87
CA TYR A 40 8.46 0.56 -8.22
C TYR A 40 8.37 1.31 -6.88
N HIS A 41 7.68 2.45 -6.85
CA HIS A 41 7.50 3.23 -5.62
C HIS A 41 6.66 2.50 -4.57
N LEU A 42 5.60 1.80 -4.99
CA LEU A 42 4.76 1.00 -4.09
C LEU A 42 5.54 -0.14 -3.43
N ILE A 43 6.40 -0.83 -4.19
CA ILE A 43 7.29 -1.88 -3.65
C ILE A 43 8.19 -1.30 -2.56
N ILE A 44 8.80 -0.12 -2.81
CA ILE A 44 9.68 0.51 -1.82
C ILE A 44 8.89 0.93 -0.57
N LEU A 45 7.71 1.52 -0.72
CA LEU A 45 6.88 1.92 0.42
C LEU A 45 6.44 0.72 1.26
N GLU A 46 6.12 -0.42 0.62
CA GLU A 46 5.80 -1.67 1.30
C GLU A 46 7.02 -2.22 2.06
N GLN A 47 8.20 -2.26 1.43
CA GLN A 47 9.45 -2.69 2.05
C GLN A 47 9.84 -1.84 3.27
N LEU A 48 9.57 -0.53 3.20
CA LEU A 48 9.80 0.40 4.31
C LEU A 48 8.71 0.31 5.40
N LYS A 49 7.73 -0.59 5.27
CA LYS A 49 6.58 -0.71 6.18
C LYS A 49 5.84 0.62 6.36
N LEU A 50 5.73 1.41 5.29
CA LEU A 50 4.94 2.64 5.29
C LEU A 50 3.53 2.40 4.75
N ILE A 51 3.36 1.36 3.92
CA ILE A 51 2.06 0.90 3.43
C ILE A 51 1.97 -0.63 3.52
N TYR A 52 0.77 -1.17 3.45
CA TYR A 52 0.54 -2.60 3.21
C TYR A 52 -0.45 -2.82 2.06
N ILE A 53 -0.48 -4.05 1.53
CA ILE A 53 -1.29 -4.43 0.38
C ILE A 53 -2.31 -5.50 0.78
N LYS A 54 -3.59 -5.27 0.46
CA LYS A 54 -4.62 -6.32 0.50
C LYS A 54 -5.04 -6.71 -0.91
N LYS A 55 -5.13 -8.02 -1.15
CA LYS A 55 -5.61 -8.58 -2.42
C LYS A 55 -7.08 -8.95 -2.27
N LYS A 56 -7.91 -8.52 -3.23
CA LYS A 56 -9.31 -8.97 -3.36
C LYS A 56 -9.54 -9.36 -4.82
N GLY A 57 -9.55 -10.68 -5.07
CA GLY A 57 -9.53 -11.24 -6.42
C GLY A 57 -8.27 -10.81 -7.18
N ARG A 58 -8.45 -10.24 -8.38
CA ARG A 58 -7.35 -9.74 -9.22
C ARG A 58 -6.88 -8.32 -8.87
N LYS A 59 -7.58 -7.62 -7.96
CA LYS A 59 -7.27 -6.24 -7.59
C LYS A 59 -6.38 -6.18 -6.35
N ARG A 60 -5.50 -5.19 -6.31
CA ARG A 60 -4.65 -4.83 -5.17
C ARG A 60 -5.09 -3.49 -4.61
N PHE A 61 -5.24 -3.44 -3.30
CA PHE A 61 -5.66 -2.28 -2.53
C PHE A 61 -4.52 -1.91 -1.58
N TYR A 62 -4.13 -0.63 -1.60
CA TYR A 62 -3.02 -0.09 -0.83
C TYR A 62 -3.56 0.70 0.36
N PHE A 63 -2.92 0.53 1.50
CA PHE A 63 -3.33 1.13 2.77
C PHE A 63 -2.12 1.68 3.50
N PRO A 64 -2.27 2.75 4.29
CA PRO A 64 -1.23 3.20 5.21
C PRO A 64 -0.89 2.09 6.20
N PHE A 65 0.39 1.99 6.54
CA PHE A 65 0.80 1.08 7.59
C PHE A 65 0.35 1.64 8.95
N ASP A 66 -0.48 0.86 9.64
CA ASP A 66 -0.90 1.10 11.02
C ASP A 66 -0.81 -0.25 11.74
N ASP A 67 -0.10 -0.28 12.88
CA ASP A 67 0.17 -1.49 13.68
C ASP A 67 -1.11 -2.26 14.05
N ILE A 68 -2.25 -1.56 14.15
CA ILE A 68 -3.55 -2.15 14.47
C ILE A 68 -4.03 -3.07 13.32
N SER A 69 -3.73 -2.73 12.07
CA SER A 69 -4.29 -3.38 10.88
C SER A 69 -3.65 -4.74 10.59
N MET A 70 -2.39 -4.97 10.99
CA MET A 70 -1.68 -6.23 10.75
C MET A 70 -2.13 -7.37 11.68
N ASN A 71 -2.54 -7.04 12.91
CA ASN A 71 -3.02 -8.01 13.89
C ASN A 71 -4.30 -8.74 13.46
N LEU A 72 -5.08 -8.14 12.54
CA LEU A 72 -6.30 -8.72 12.00
C LEU A 72 -6.03 -9.79 10.93
N ASP A 73 -4.94 -9.67 10.17
CA ASP A 73 -4.59 -10.65 9.14
C ASP A 73 -3.81 -11.86 9.72
N GLU A 74 -3.03 -11.66 10.80
CA GLU A 74 -2.35 -12.77 11.50
C GLU A 74 -3.31 -13.71 12.26
N LYS A 75 -4.41 -13.20 12.83
CA LYS A 75 -5.38 -14.04 13.55
C LYS A 75 -6.07 -15.05 12.62
N ASN A 76 -6.34 -14.69 11.36
CA ASN A 76 -6.95 -15.60 10.39
C ASN A 76 -6.02 -16.73 9.90
N HIS A 77 -4.69 -16.62 10.07
CA HIS A 77 -3.77 -17.71 9.70
C HIS A 77 -3.60 -18.73 10.83
N LYS A 78 -3.74 -18.33 12.10
CA LYS A 78 -3.58 -19.23 13.26
C LYS A 78 -4.82 -20.07 13.57
N GLU A 79 -6.00 -19.74 13.06
CA GLU A 79 -7.22 -20.56 13.20
C GLU A 79 -7.32 -21.72 12.19
N ILE A 80 -6.47 -21.78 11.16
CA ILE A 80 -6.48 -22.86 10.16
C ILE A 80 -5.53 -24.02 10.56
N ILE A 81 -4.58 -23.80 11.48
CA ILE A 81 -3.61 -24.83 11.93
C ILE A 81 -3.90 -25.26 13.38
N LYS A 82 -5.18 -25.29 13.75
CA LYS A 82 -5.66 -25.89 15.01
C LYS A 82 -7.01 -26.59 14.80
N GLN A 83 -7.04 -27.54 13.86
CA GLN A 83 -7.94 -28.70 13.89
C GLN A 83 -7.16 -29.92 13.46
#